data_AF-D8GRM4-F1
#
_entry.id   AF-D8GRM4-F1
#
_cell.length_a   1.000
_cell.length_b   1.000
_cell.length_c   1.000
_cell.angle_alpha   90.00
_cell.angle_beta   90.00
_cell.angle_gamma   90.00
#
_symmetry.space_group_name_H-M   'P 1'
#
loop_
_entity.id
_entity.type
_entity.pdbx_description
1 polymer ?
#
loop_
_entity_poly.entity_id
_entity_poly.type
_entity_poly.pdbx_seq_one_letter_code
_entity_poly.pdbx_strand_id
1 'polypeptide(L)'
;MLKKYFKIFILALILVVVTELIGQKKIKLGPGYLVFLPMLYALVIGIIISLPKLKIMSEDEMKLSNDIMGIVVILFVAKIGATRTFYCYVG
;
A
#
# COMPACT_ATOMS: atom_id res chain seq x y z
N MET A 1 14.69 -16.41 13.19
CA MET A 1 14.49 -14.98 12.91
C MET A 1 13.81 -14.73 11.57
N LEU A 2 14.31 -15.26 10.42
CA LEU A 2 13.73 -14.97 9.09
C LEU A 2 12.26 -15.38 8.85
N LYS A 3 11.77 -16.43 9.53
CA LYS A 3 10.43 -17.00 9.30
C LYS A 3 9.26 -16.06 9.67
N LYS A 4 9.46 -15.10 10.58
CA LYS A 4 8.42 -14.17 11.01
C LYS A 4 8.19 -13.05 10.00
N TYR A 5 9.26 -12.46 9.46
CA TYR A 5 9.20 -11.45 8.40
C TYR A 5 8.48 -11.97 7.15
N PHE A 6 8.75 -13.21 6.75
CA PHE A 6 8.09 -13.83 5.60
C PHE A 6 6.58 -13.95 5.81
N LYS A 7 6.13 -14.20 7.05
CA LYS A 7 4.71 -14.29 7.40
C LYS A 7 3.99 -12.94 7.25
N ILE A 8 4.65 -11.85 7.64
CA ILE A 8 4.11 -10.49 7.52
C ILE A 8 4.10 -10.05 6.04
N PHE A 9 5.15 -10.35 5.29
CA PHE A 9 5.22 -10.07 3.85
C PHE A 9 4.14 -10.82 3.07
N ILE A 10 3.94 -12.12 3.35
CA ILE A 10 2.85 -12.91 2.76
C ILE A 10 1.47 -12.32 3.10
N LEU A 11 1.27 -11.89 4.34
CA LEU A 11 -0.02 -11.32 4.76
C LEU A 11 -0.32 -10.00 4.05
N ALA A 12 0.69 -9.13 3.92
CA ALA A 12 0.57 -7.89 3.17
C ALA A 12 0.32 -8.14 1.67
N LEU A 13 0.97 -9.13 1.07
CA LEU A 13 0.78 -9.50 -0.33
C LEU A 13 -0.64 -10.01 -0.59
N ILE A 14 -1.17 -10.88 0.29
CA ILE A 14 -2.56 -11.35 0.20
C ILE A 14 -3.55 -10.19 0.31
N LEU A 15 -3.31 -9.26 1.24
CA LEU A 15 -4.16 -8.08 1.43
C LEU A 15 -4.21 -7.19 0.18
N VAL A 16 -3.05 -6.92 -0.43
CA VAL A 16 -2.95 -6.12 -1.65
C VAL A 16 -3.66 -6.82 -2.81
N VAL A 17 -3.41 -8.12 -3.01
CA VAL A 17 -4.06 -8.89 -4.09
C VAL A 17 -5.58 -8.90 -3.93
N VAL A 18 -6.10 -9.17 -2.73
CA VAL A 18 -7.55 -9.14 -2.47
C VAL A 18 -8.13 -7.76 -2.77
N THR A 19 -7.39 -6.70 -2.47
CA THR A 19 -7.84 -5.34 -2.72
C THR A 19 -7.79 -4.95 -4.20
N GLU A 20 -6.75 -5.36 -4.92
CA GLU A 20 -6.64 -5.15 -6.36
C GLU A 20 -7.72 -5.91 -7.13
N LEU A 21 -8.07 -7.12 -6.68
CA LEU A 21 -9.15 -7.92 -7.28
C LEU A 21 -10.54 -7.25 -7.16
N ILE A 22 -10.79 -6.47 -6.10
CA ILE A 22 -12.03 -5.70 -5.95
C ILE A 22 -12.11 -4.56 -6.99
N GLY A 23 -10.95 -4.08 -7.44
CA GLY A 23 -10.83 -3.08 -8.50
C GLY A 23 -11.27 -1.68 -8.09
N GLN A 24 -11.22 -0.75 -9.05
CA GLN A 24 -11.63 0.63 -8.82
C GLN A 24 -13.15 0.74 -8.91
N LYS A 25 -13.85 0.88 -7.77
CA LYS A 25 -15.28 1.18 -7.78
C LYS A 25 -15.48 2.66 -8.05
N LYS A 26 -15.95 2.97 -9.26
CA LYS A 26 -16.34 4.33 -9.67
C LYS A 26 -17.80 4.52 -9.29
N ILE A 27 -18.06 5.15 -8.16
CA ILE A 27 -19.41 5.51 -7.74
C ILE A 27 -19.64 6.94 -8.22
N LYS A 28 -20.64 7.13 -9.09
CA LYS A 28 -21.05 8.48 -9.50
C LYS A 28 -21.81 9.12 -8.33
N LEU A 29 -21.23 10.12 -7.71
CA LEU A 29 -21.84 10.91 -6.64
C LEU A 29 -21.87 12.37 -7.13
N GLY A 30 -22.97 12.72 -7.81
CA GLY A 30 -23.17 14.06 -8.40
C GLY A 30 -22.29 14.35 -9.63
N PRO A 31 -21.82 15.60 -9.84
CA PRO A 31 -20.97 15.97 -10.98
C PRO A 31 -19.54 15.40 -10.92
N GLY A 32 -19.22 14.62 -9.89
CA GLY A 32 -17.91 14.01 -9.66
C GLY A 32 -17.94 12.48 -9.62
N TYR A 33 -16.82 11.85 -9.96
CA TYR A 33 -16.60 10.41 -9.80
C TYR A 33 -15.89 10.16 -8.47
N LEU A 34 -16.56 9.49 -7.54
CA LEU A 34 -15.90 8.94 -6.35
C LEU A 34 -15.26 7.61 -6.77
N VAL A 35 -14.00 7.71 -7.17
CA VAL A 35 -13.18 6.54 -7.50
C VAL A 35 -12.60 6.02 -6.20
N PHE A 36 -13.13 4.91 -5.71
CA PHE A 36 -12.48 4.16 -4.65
C PHE A 36 -11.23 3.53 -5.26
N LEU A 37 -10.13 4.26 -5.13
CA LEU A 37 -8.83 3.76 -5.52
C LEU A 37 -8.56 2.52 -4.66
N PRO A 38 -8.13 1.38 -5.23
CA PRO A 38 -7.82 0.18 -4.47
C PRO A 38 -6.85 0.48 -3.32
N MET A 39 -5.97 1.48 -3.48
CA MET A 39 -5.11 1.98 -2.41
C MET A 39 -5.88 2.46 -1.16
N LEU A 40 -7.03 3.11 -1.31
CA LEU A 40 -7.85 3.58 -0.19
C LEU A 40 -8.50 2.41 0.56
N TYR A 41 -8.98 1.41 -0.16
CA TYR A 41 -9.56 0.21 0.43
C TYR A 41 -8.50 -0.63 1.16
N ALA A 42 -7.29 -0.71 0.61
CA ALA A 42 -6.14 -1.38 1.23
C ALA A 42 -5.74 -0.69 2.54
N LEU A 43 -5.84 0.64 2.60
CA LEU A 43 -5.52 1.42 3.80
C LEU A 43 -6.51 1.14 4.93
N VAL A 44 -7.82 1.13 4.63
CA VAL A 44 -8.87 0.84 5.61
C VAL A 44 -8.74 -0.59 6.17
N ILE A 45 -8.55 -1.59 5.29
CA ILE A 45 -8.34 -2.98 5.73
C ILE A 45 -7.01 -3.14 6.47
N GLY A 46 -5.96 -2.47 6.01
CA GLY A 46 -4.65 -2.44 6.65
C GLY A 46 -4.70 -1.90 8.08
N ILE A 47 -5.45 -0.82 8.34
CA ILE A 47 -5.65 -0.27 9.69
C ILE A 47 -6.39 -1.26 10.58
N ILE A 48 -7.45 -1.92 10.08
CA ILE A 48 -8.21 -2.91 10.84
C ILE A 48 -7.34 -4.11 11.24
N ILE A 49 -6.41 -4.53 10.38
CA ILE A 49 -5.46 -5.61 10.63
C ILE A 49 -4.28 -5.16 11.50
N SER A 50 -3.86 -3.90 11.38
CA SER A 50 -2.80 -3.29 12.18
C SER A 50 -3.25 -3.02 13.62
N LEU A 51 -4.56 -2.86 13.85
CA LEU A 51 -5.14 -2.79 15.19
C LEU A 51 -4.93 -4.15 15.90
N PRO A 52 -4.25 -4.14 17.06
CA PRO A 52 -3.28 -5.16 17.50
C PRO A 52 -3.90 -6.43 18.13
N LYS A 53 -4.91 -7.05 17.50
CA LYS A 53 -5.53 -8.28 18.04
C LYS A 53 -4.72 -9.56 17.84
N LEU A 54 -3.65 -9.51 17.06
CA LEU A 54 -2.86 -10.68 16.69
C LEU A 54 -1.39 -10.39 17.01
N LYS A 55 -0.96 -10.89 18.18
CA LYS A 55 0.39 -10.87 18.79
C LYS A 55 1.46 -11.55 17.90
N ILE A 56 1.60 -11.09 16.66
CA ILE A 56 2.37 -11.73 15.58
C ILE A 56 3.55 -10.86 15.14
N MET A 57 3.49 -9.54 15.31
CA MET A 57 4.55 -8.62 14.92
C MET A 57 5.32 -8.14 16.17
N SER A 58 6.63 -8.37 16.20
CA SER A 58 7.50 -7.84 17.26
C SER A 58 7.77 -6.35 16.98
N GLU A 59 7.93 -5.55 18.04
CA GLU A 59 8.24 -4.12 17.94
C GLU A 59 9.51 -3.85 17.11
N ASP A 60 10.51 -4.74 17.24
CA ASP A 60 11.75 -4.70 16.47
C ASP A 60 11.54 -4.89 14.96
N GLU A 61 10.59 -5.76 14.59
CA GLU A 61 10.27 -6.07 13.19
C GLU A 61 9.51 -4.91 12.52
N MET A 62 8.65 -4.22 13.29
CA MET A 62 8.00 -2.98 12.84
C MET A 62 9.01 -1.86 12.63
N LYS A 63 9.97 -1.70 13.55
CA LYS A 63 10.98 -0.65 13.46
C LYS A 63 11.90 -0.82 12.25
N LEU A 64 12.37 -2.05 11.99
CA LEU A 64 13.16 -2.36 10.80
C LEU A 64 12.37 -2.14 9.50
N SER A 65 11.10 -2.55 9.48
CA SER A 65 10.23 -2.37 8.31
C SER A 65 9.95 -0.89 8.00
N ASN A 66 9.81 -0.06 9.04
CA ASN A 66 9.61 1.38 8.90
C ASN A 66 10.84 2.09 8.30
N ASP A 67 12.04 1.66 8.69
CA ASP A 67 13.29 2.21 8.15
C ASP A 67 13.44 1.89 6.65
N ILE A 68 13.13 0.66 6.24
CA ILE A 68 13.15 0.24 4.83
C ILE A 68 12.05 0.94 4.01
N MET A 69 10.87 1.18 4.59
CA MET A 69 9.76 1.87 3.89
C MET A 69 10.17 3.26 3.39
N GLY A 70 10.99 4.01 4.13
CA GLY A 70 11.45 5.34 3.70
C GLY A 70 12.18 5.30 2.34
N ILE A 71 13.11 4.35 2.18
CA ILE A 71 13.87 4.17 0.94
C ILE A 71 12.95 3.73 -0.20
N VAL A 72 12.01 2.81 0.08
CA VAL A 72 11.04 2.33 -0.92
C VAL A 72 10.13 3.46 -1.41
N VAL A 73 9.67 4.34 -0.52
CA VAL A 73 8.82 5.48 -0.88
C VAL A 73 9.57 6.46 -1.79
N ILE A 74 10.85 6.75 -1.50
CA ILE A 74 11.67 7.62 -2.35
C ILE A 74 11.79 7.01 -3.76
N LEU A 75 12.08 5.71 -3.87
CA LEU A 75 12.16 5.02 -5.15
C LEU A 75 10.81 5.01 -5.91
N PHE A 76 9.71 4.84 -5.18
CA PHE A 76 8.36 4.85 -5.77
C PHE A 76 8.00 6.23 -6.32
N VAL A 77 8.25 7.30 -5.55
CA VAL A 77 8.02 8.69 -5.97
C VAL A 77 8.91 9.04 -7.15
N ALA A 78 10.18 8.62 -7.16
CA ALA A 78 11.08 8.82 -8.29
C ALA A 78 10.55 8.14 -9.56
N LYS A 79 10.01 6.93 -9.47
CA LYS A 79 9.40 6.22 -10.61
C LYS A 79 8.17 6.94 -11.15
N ILE A 80 7.22 7.30 -10.29
CA ILE A 80 5.98 7.98 -10.70
C ILE A 80 6.27 9.40 -11.22
N GLY A 81 7.20 10.09 -10.57
CA GLY A 81 7.66 11.43 -10.97
C GLY A 81 8.38 11.42 -12.31
N ALA A 82 9.30 10.48 -12.54
CA ALA A 82 9.99 10.34 -13.81
C ALA A 82 9.03 10.13 -14.98
N THR A 83 8.00 9.29 -14.81
CA THR A 83 6.98 9.08 -15.85
C THR A 83 6.16 10.34 -16.12
N ARG A 84 5.75 11.08 -15.10
CA ARG A 84 4.92 12.30 -15.28
C ARG A 84 5.72 13.51 -15.76
N THR A 85 6.97 13.68 -15.34
CA THR A 85 7.82 14.79 -15.78
C THR A 85 8.24 14.63 -17.23
N PHE A 86 8.52 13.41 -17.71
CA PHE A 86 8.78 13.18 -19.14
C PHE A 86 7.56 13.54 -20.01
N TYR A 87 6.34 13.28 -19.53
CA TYR A 87 5.10 13.64 -20.25
C TYR A 87 4.90 15.16 -20.36
N CYS A 88 5.43 15.94 -19.41
CA CYS A 88 5.39 17.40 -19.45
C CYS A 88 6.54 18.02 -20.27
N TYR A 89 7.55 17.23 -20.65
CA TYR A 89 8.73 17.69 -21.40
C TYR A 89 8.77 17.22 -22.87
N VAL A 90 7.97 16.20 -23.21
CA VAL A 90 7.86 15.61 -24.57
C VAL A 90 6.47 15.86 -25.20
N GLY A 91 5.53 16.44 -24.46
CA GLY A 91 4.26 16.95 -25.00
C GLY A 91 4.35 18.43 -25.35
#